data_AF-U1KR24-F1
#
_entry.id   AF-U1KR24-F1
#
_cell.length_a   1.000
_cell.length_b   1.000
_cell.length_c   1.000
_cell.angle_alpha   90.00
_cell.angle_beta   90.00
_cell.angle_gamma   90.00
#
_symmetry.space_group_name_H-M   'P 1'
#
loop_
_entity.id
_entity.type
_entity.pdbx_description
1 polymer ?
#
loop_
_entity_poly.entity_id
_entity_poly.type
_entity_poly.pdbx_seq_one_letter_code
_entity_poly.pdbx_strand_id
1 'polypeptide(L)'
;MLMNSYFARFPDTISKVASCVYFGSKRSLYNHHISKYFQANLLWFGIAHLYTKKHGYLPAKSLKWGSDNETKKSHRQSAQWAKRAPWVDSDDGFDYAQKLINKVLPPTLHVAGVSDKALAQPIDIQRFIDESGCGVQKLSIYGRQYGHKHDYGHIDMLTHKYACHDQFKDLLSWFEMYDQPEELLT
;
A
#
# COMPACT_ATOMS: atom_id res chain seq x y z
N MET A 1 1.53 0.87 3.74
CA MET A 1 2.95 0.83 4.17
C MET A 1 3.37 2.07 4.96
N LEU A 2 3.26 3.28 4.41
CA LEU A 2 3.65 4.51 5.14
C LEU A 2 2.92 4.72 6.47
N MET A 3 1.59 4.51 6.52
CA MET A 3 0.83 4.63 7.76
C MET A 3 1.29 3.62 8.83
N ASN A 4 1.60 2.38 8.45
CA ASN A 4 2.17 1.39 9.37
C ASN A 4 3.59 1.78 9.82
N SER A 5 4.42 2.37 8.94
CA SER A 5 5.70 2.96 9.35
C SER A 5 5.52 4.07 10.38
N TYR A 6 4.49 4.90 10.21
CA TYR A 6 4.14 5.95 11.15
C TYR A 6 3.73 5.38 12.51
N PHE A 7 2.85 4.37 12.54
CA PHE A 7 2.48 3.69 13.79
C PHE A 7 3.67 3.02 14.49
N ALA A 8 4.62 2.47 13.73
CA ALA A 8 5.83 1.90 14.31
C ALA A 8 6.68 2.98 15.02
N ARG A 9 6.79 4.18 14.43
CA ARG A 9 7.55 5.32 14.96
C ARG A 9 6.82 6.02 16.12
N PHE A 10 5.49 6.08 16.05
CA PHE A 10 4.63 6.81 16.98
C PHE A 10 3.50 5.91 17.49
N PRO A 11 3.81 4.90 18.31
CA PRO A 11 2.82 3.91 18.73
C PRO A 11 1.62 4.52 19.48
N ASP A 12 1.81 5.62 20.20
CA ASP A 12 0.75 6.31 20.95
C ASP A 12 -0.33 6.93 20.05
N THR A 13 -0.14 6.95 18.72
CA THR A 13 -1.15 7.43 17.78
C THR A 13 -2.06 6.32 17.27
N ILE A 14 -1.72 5.05 17.54
CA ILE A 14 -2.55 3.91 17.13
C ILE A 14 -3.97 4.03 17.71
N SER A 15 -4.10 4.35 19.00
CA SER A 15 -5.41 4.55 19.65
C SER A 15 -6.16 5.78 19.17
N LYS A 16 -5.54 6.64 18.36
CA LYS A 16 -6.17 7.84 17.79
C LYS A 16 -6.77 7.58 16.40
N VAL A 17 -6.62 6.36 15.88
CA VAL A 17 -7.12 5.96 14.56
C VAL A 17 -8.09 4.79 14.76
N ALA A 18 -9.37 5.04 14.50
CA ALA A 18 -10.42 4.04 14.65
C ALA A 18 -10.26 2.87 13.67
N SER A 19 -9.96 3.16 12.39
CA SER A 19 -9.71 2.15 11.37
C SER A 19 -9.00 2.74 10.14
N CYS A 20 -8.49 1.86 9.28
CA CYS A 20 -7.75 2.20 8.05
C CYS A 20 -8.35 1.50 6.82
N VAL A 21 -8.19 2.12 5.65
CA VAL A 21 -8.49 1.52 4.35
C VAL A 21 -7.32 1.75 3.40
N TYR A 22 -6.78 0.68 2.83
CA TYR A 22 -5.60 0.71 1.97
C TYR A 22 -5.89 0.17 0.57
N PHE A 23 -5.72 1.02 -0.44
CA PHE A 23 -5.88 0.65 -1.85
C PHE A 23 -4.54 0.20 -2.43
N GLY A 24 -4.49 -1.02 -2.99
CA GLY A 24 -3.31 -1.54 -3.68
C GLY A 24 -2.01 -1.39 -2.89
N SER A 25 -2.07 -1.45 -1.57
CA SER A 25 -0.93 -1.13 -0.71
C SER A 25 -0.11 -2.37 -0.44
N LYS A 26 1.18 -2.27 -0.72
CA LYS A 26 2.18 -3.30 -0.46
C LYS A 26 3.41 -2.64 0.16
N ARG A 27 4.27 -3.46 0.75
CA ARG A 27 5.64 -3.06 1.05
C ARG A 27 6.58 -3.61 -0.03
N SER A 28 6.64 -4.93 -0.19
CA SER A 28 7.52 -5.62 -1.14
C SER A 28 6.79 -6.29 -2.29
N LEU A 29 7.50 -6.52 -3.40
CA LEU A 29 7.01 -7.19 -4.60
C LEU A 29 7.32 -8.68 -4.61
N TYR A 30 6.28 -9.51 -4.44
CA TYR A 30 6.30 -10.97 -4.52
C TYR A 30 5.70 -11.51 -5.82
N ASN A 31 4.86 -10.75 -6.53
CA ASN A 31 4.26 -11.21 -7.78
C ASN A 31 5.31 -11.53 -8.86
N HIS A 32 5.01 -12.43 -9.79
CA HIS A 32 5.92 -12.84 -10.87
C HIS A 32 5.45 -12.40 -12.26
N HIS A 33 4.50 -11.46 -12.33
CA HIS A 33 3.90 -11.08 -13.60
C HIS A 33 4.91 -10.33 -14.49
N ILE A 34 4.86 -10.56 -15.81
CA ILE A 34 5.83 -10.01 -16.78
C ILE A 34 5.82 -8.47 -16.76
N SER A 35 4.66 -7.85 -16.65
CA SER A 35 4.54 -6.38 -16.57
C SER A 35 5.26 -5.79 -15.36
N LYS A 36 5.38 -6.52 -14.23
CA LYS A 36 6.20 -6.10 -13.09
C LYS A 36 7.67 -5.98 -13.49
N TYR A 37 8.20 -6.93 -14.26
CA TYR A 37 9.62 -6.87 -14.66
C TYR A 37 9.91 -5.66 -15.56
N PHE A 38 8.98 -5.29 -16.45
CA PHE A 38 9.11 -4.07 -17.24
C PHE A 38 8.96 -2.79 -16.41
N GLN A 39 7.95 -2.72 -15.54
CA GLN A 39 7.65 -1.50 -14.77
C GLN A 39 8.58 -1.31 -13.56
N ALA A 40 8.80 -2.34 -12.75
CA ALA A 40 9.59 -2.24 -11.54
C ALA A 40 11.10 -2.30 -11.85
N ASN A 41 11.56 -3.27 -12.64
CA ASN A 41 13.01 -3.49 -12.79
C ASN A 41 13.67 -2.54 -13.78
N LEU A 42 13.08 -2.31 -14.95
CA LEU A 42 13.71 -1.49 -15.98
C LEU A 42 13.53 0.02 -15.70
N LEU A 43 12.29 0.45 -15.46
CA LEU A 43 11.99 1.87 -15.25
C LEU A 43 12.40 2.36 -13.87
N TRP A 44 12.13 1.57 -12.82
CA TRP A 44 12.26 2.04 -11.43
C TRP A 44 13.64 1.88 -10.80
N PHE A 45 14.31 0.76 -11.03
CA PHE A 45 15.66 0.55 -10.50
C PHE A 45 16.77 1.07 -11.43
N GLY A 46 16.52 1.14 -12.75
CA GLY A 46 17.51 1.63 -13.74
C GLY A 46 17.30 3.09 -14.11
N ILE A 47 16.27 3.35 -14.91
CA ILE A 47 16.11 4.64 -15.61
C ILE A 47 15.81 5.78 -14.62
N ALA A 48 14.96 5.56 -13.61
CA ALA A 48 14.68 6.56 -12.59
C ALA A 48 15.93 6.96 -11.78
N HIS A 49 16.89 6.04 -11.58
CA HIS A 49 18.17 6.39 -10.96
C HIS A 49 19.00 7.36 -11.81
N LEU A 50 18.99 7.18 -13.13
CA LEU A 50 19.70 8.08 -14.05
C LEU A 50 19.05 9.48 -14.08
N TYR A 51 17.72 9.54 -14.16
CA TYR A 51 16.98 10.81 -14.14
C TYR A 51 17.14 11.55 -12.82
N THR A 52 17.08 10.85 -11.67
CA THR A 52 17.33 11.48 -10.35
C THR A 52 18.74 12.03 -10.22
N LYS A 53 19.75 11.38 -10.80
CA LYS A 53 21.13 11.88 -10.81
C LYS A 53 21.27 13.15 -11.68
N LYS A 54 20.57 13.21 -12.82
CA LYS A 54 20.63 14.36 -13.74
C LYS A 54 19.85 15.58 -13.22
N HIS A 55 18.66 15.37 -12.64
CA HIS A 55 17.74 16.46 -12.28
C HIS A 55 17.74 16.80 -10.79
N GLY A 56 18.41 16.02 -9.93
CA GLY A 56 18.38 16.17 -8.47
C GLY A 56 17.13 15.60 -7.80
N TYR A 57 16.09 15.33 -8.58
CA TYR A 57 14.83 14.68 -8.18
C TYR A 57 14.31 13.84 -9.35
N LEU A 58 13.28 13.05 -9.11
CA LEU A 58 12.62 12.29 -10.14
C LEU A 58 11.40 13.06 -10.67
N PRO A 59 11.40 13.52 -11.94
CA PRO A 59 10.26 14.20 -12.54
C PRO A 59 9.19 13.20 -13.03
N ALA A 60 8.67 12.37 -12.14
CA ALA A 60 7.77 11.26 -12.48
C ALA A 60 6.48 11.74 -13.16
N LYS A 61 5.98 12.93 -12.81
CA LYS A 61 4.81 13.54 -13.46
C LYS A 61 5.07 13.88 -14.94
N SER A 62 6.19 14.55 -15.23
CA SER A 62 6.57 14.91 -16.60
C SER A 62 6.86 13.69 -17.47
N LEU A 63 7.40 12.63 -16.87
CA LEU A 63 7.68 11.36 -17.53
C LEU A 63 6.45 10.44 -17.63
N LYS A 64 5.32 10.82 -17.03
CA LYS A 64 4.09 10.00 -16.93
C LYS A 64 4.33 8.63 -16.26
N TRP A 65 5.27 8.55 -15.32
CA TRP A 65 5.57 7.33 -14.56
C TRP A 65 4.92 7.33 -13.17
N GLY A 66 4.43 8.48 -12.72
CA GLY A 66 3.76 8.63 -11.44
C GLY A 66 2.88 9.88 -11.41
N SER A 67 2.07 10.00 -10.37
CA SER A 67 1.21 11.16 -10.13
C SER A 67 1.97 12.37 -9.60
N ASP A 68 3.16 12.17 -9.02
CA ASP A 68 3.94 13.22 -8.38
C ASP A 68 5.44 13.11 -8.70
N ASN A 69 6.19 14.18 -8.43
CA ASN A 69 7.63 14.18 -8.45
C ASN A 69 8.17 13.66 -7.12
N GLU A 70 9.25 12.87 -7.17
CA GLU A 70 9.85 12.31 -5.96
C GLU A 70 11.23 12.90 -5.70
N THR A 71 11.55 13.15 -4.44
CA THR A 71 12.93 13.46 -4.06
C THR A 71 13.82 12.24 -4.35
N LYS A 72 15.13 12.48 -4.58
CA LYS A 72 16.08 11.38 -4.74
C LYS A 72 16.06 10.40 -3.55
N LYS A 73 15.87 10.93 -2.34
CA LYS A 73 15.84 10.15 -1.10
C LYS A 73 14.59 9.29 -1.00
N SER A 74 13.40 9.87 -1.21
CA SER A 74 12.13 9.14 -1.18
C SER A 74 12.11 8.03 -2.23
N HIS A 75 12.53 8.32 -3.46
CA HIS A 75 12.62 7.31 -4.53
C HIS A 75 13.53 6.14 -4.12
N ARG A 76 14.73 6.45 -3.61
CA ARG A 76 15.71 5.44 -3.16
C ARG A 76 15.13 4.56 -2.04
N GLN A 77 14.51 5.17 -1.04
CA GLN A 77 13.96 4.46 0.12
C GLN A 77 12.73 3.62 -0.27
N SER A 78 11.82 4.15 -1.09
CA SER A 78 10.69 3.40 -1.66
C SER A 78 11.16 2.19 -2.48
N ALA A 79 12.17 2.38 -3.34
CA ALA A 79 12.76 1.32 -4.13
C ALA A 79 13.45 0.25 -3.25
N GLN A 80 14.09 0.66 -2.15
CA GLN A 80 14.67 -0.28 -1.18
C GLN A 80 13.59 -1.10 -0.49
N TRP A 81 12.52 -0.48 0.00
CA TRP A 81 11.42 -1.17 0.69
C TRP A 81 10.60 -2.07 -0.22
N ALA A 82 10.56 -1.79 -1.53
CA ALA A 82 9.94 -2.65 -2.54
C ALA A 82 10.63 -4.01 -2.71
N LYS A 83 11.87 -4.14 -2.26
CA LYS A 83 12.62 -5.41 -2.30
C LYS A 83 12.12 -6.37 -1.21
N ARG A 84 12.24 -7.67 -1.49
CA ARG A 84 12.03 -8.75 -0.51
C ARG A 84 13.22 -8.81 0.47
N ALA A 85 13.32 -7.79 1.32
CA ALA A 85 14.36 -7.57 2.30
C ALA A 85 13.74 -7.03 3.60
N PRO A 86 14.48 -7.03 4.73
CA PRO A 86 14.00 -6.46 5.99
C PRO A 86 13.48 -5.04 5.84
N TRP A 87 12.39 -4.72 6.53
CA TRP A 87 11.79 -3.39 6.53
C TRP A 87 12.51 -2.49 7.52
N VAL A 88 13.69 -2.01 7.11
CA VAL A 88 14.59 -1.20 7.93
C VAL A 88 14.78 0.17 7.30
N ASP A 89 14.80 1.21 8.13
CA ASP A 89 15.13 2.56 7.71
C ASP A 89 16.61 2.67 7.33
N SER A 90 16.89 3.35 6.22
CA SER A 90 18.26 3.50 5.73
C SER A 90 19.02 4.64 6.40
N ASP A 91 18.34 5.54 7.10
CA ASP A 91 18.97 6.69 7.74
C ASP A 91 19.43 6.39 9.17
N ASP A 92 18.63 5.63 9.93
CA ASP A 92 18.87 5.38 11.35
C ASP A 92 18.78 3.90 11.78
N GLY A 93 18.54 2.98 10.83
CA GLY A 93 18.48 1.54 11.12
C GLY A 93 17.23 1.09 11.89
N PHE A 94 16.19 1.93 11.98
CA PHE A 94 14.95 1.56 12.65
C PHE A 94 14.25 0.39 11.94
N ASP A 95 14.05 -0.72 12.65
CA ASP A 95 13.35 -1.90 12.14
C ASP A 95 11.84 -1.79 12.35
N TYR A 96 11.12 -1.49 11.27
CA TYR A 96 9.67 -1.30 11.30
C TYR A 96 8.93 -2.61 11.58
N ALA A 97 9.38 -3.73 11.00
CA ALA A 97 8.71 -5.02 11.14
C ALA A 97 8.82 -5.51 12.60
N GLN A 98 10.02 -5.40 13.20
CA GLN A 98 10.23 -5.77 14.60
C GLN A 98 9.37 -4.94 15.55
N LYS A 99 9.17 -3.66 15.25
CA LYS A 99 8.37 -2.75 16.11
C LYS A 99 6.88 -3.02 16.01
N LEU A 100 6.41 -3.52 14.87
CA LEU A 100 5.00 -3.79 14.62
C LEU A 100 4.54 -5.19 15.02
N ILE A 101 5.42 -6.20 15.04
CA ILE A 101 5.03 -7.62 15.15
C ILE A 101 4.05 -7.94 16.30
N ASN A 102 4.16 -7.25 17.44
CA ASN A 102 3.31 -7.45 18.62
C ASN A 102 2.38 -6.26 18.90
N LYS A 103 2.18 -5.36 17.92
CA LYS A 103 1.32 -4.18 18.05
C LYS A 103 -0.03 -4.46 17.41
N VAL A 104 -1.09 -4.30 18.18
CA VAL A 104 -2.45 -4.29 17.65
C VAL A 104 -2.61 -3.00 16.85
N LEU A 105 -2.66 -3.12 15.53
CA LEU A 105 -2.89 -1.98 14.64
C LEU A 105 -4.39 -1.71 14.48
N PRO A 106 -4.77 -0.49 14.04
CA PRO A 106 -6.17 -0.20 13.76
C PRO A 106 -6.74 -1.20 12.76
N PRO A 107 -8.00 -1.63 12.93
CA PRO A 107 -8.70 -2.46 11.96
C PRO A 107 -8.50 -1.93 10.54
N THR A 108 -7.89 -2.74 9.67
CA THR A 108 -7.52 -2.31 8.32
C THR A 108 -8.21 -3.15 7.25
N LEU A 109 -8.92 -2.47 6.34
CA LEU A 109 -9.41 -3.05 5.09
C LEU A 109 -8.40 -2.81 3.97
N HIS A 110 -7.93 -3.88 3.33
CA HIS A 110 -7.06 -3.84 2.16
C HIS A 110 -7.88 -4.14 0.90
N VAL A 111 -7.73 -3.29 -0.10
CA VAL A 111 -8.46 -3.34 -1.37
C VAL A 111 -7.49 -3.74 -2.48
N ALA A 112 -7.80 -4.85 -3.16
CA ALA A 112 -7.07 -5.35 -4.32
C ALA A 112 -7.96 -5.35 -5.56
N GLY A 113 -7.39 -5.04 -6.73
CA GLY A 113 -8.09 -5.15 -8.02
C GLY A 113 -7.69 -6.43 -8.76
N VAL A 114 -8.65 -7.14 -9.36
CA VAL A 114 -8.38 -8.37 -10.15
C VAL A 114 -7.49 -8.14 -11.37
N SER A 115 -7.52 -6.93 -11.92
CA SER A 115 -6.73 -6.51 -13.08
C SER A 115 -5.43 -5.80 -12.71
N ASP A 116 -5.11 -5.64 -11.41
CA ASP A 116 -3.79 -5.12 -11.01
C ASP A 116 -2.75 -6.23 -11.20
N LYS A 117 -2.11 -6.21 -12.36
CA LYS A 117 -1.16 -7.25 -12.74
C LYS A 117 0.27 -6.96 -12.29
N ALA A 118 0.60 -5.75 -11.89
CA ALA A 118 2.00 -5.32 -11.76
C ALA A 118 2.33 -4.67 -10.42
N LEU A 119 1.43 -3.80 -9.94
CA LEU A 119 1.75 -2.83 -8.93
C LEU A 119 1.44 -3.38 -7.54
N ALA A 120 0.29 -4.00 -7.32
CA ALA A 120 -0.02 -4.66 -6.05
C ALA A 120 -1.02 -5.80 -6.26
N GLN A 121 -0.50 -6.99 -6.58
CA GLN A 121 -1.34 -8.18 -6.62
C GLN A 121 -1.78 -8.60 -5.21
N PRO A 122 -2.87 -9.39 -5.09
CA PRO A 122 -3.30 -9.92 -3.80
C PRO A 122 -2.19 -10.58 -2.98
N ILE A 123 -1.23 -11.26 -3.63
CA ILE A 123 -0.07 -11.85 -2.96
C ILE A 123 0.87 -10.80 -2.34
N ASP A 124 1.07 -9.66 -2.99
CA ASP A 124 1.92 -8.58 -2.46
C ASP A 124 1.27 -7.91 -1.24
N ILE A 125 -0.05 -7.74 -1.30
CA ILE A 125 -0.86 -7.17 -0.23
C ILE A 125 -0.91 -8.14 0.96
N GLN A 126 -1.14 -9.44 0.70
CA GLN A 126 -1.12 -10.46 1.74
C GLN A 126 0.23 -10.50 2.46
N ARG A 127 1.34 -10.40 1.72
CA ARG A 127 2.67 -10.34 2.32
C ARG A 127 2.88 -9.10 3.18
N PHE A 128 2.29 -7.97 2.78
CA PHE A 128 2.30 -6.78 3.63
C PHE A 128 1.44 -6.93 4.89
N ILE A 129 0.30 -7.63 4.80
CA ILE A 129 -0.52 -7.99 5.98
C ILE A 129 0.28 -8.88 6.93
N ASP A 130 0.96 -9.91 6.42
CA ASP A 130 1.77 -10.85 7.21
C ASP A 130 2.93 -10.15 7.95
N GLU A 131 3.43 -9.05 7.40
CA GLU A 131 4.52 -8.23 7.97
C GLU A 131 4.00 -7.03 8.79
N SER A 132 2.69 -6.84 8.86
CA SER A 132 2.04 -5.79 9.65
C SER A 132 1.84 -6.24 11.10
N GLY A 133 1.42 -5.32 11.96
CA GLY A 133 1.07 -5.68 13.33
C GLY A 133 -0.17 -6.55 13.43
N CYS A 134 -0.39 -7.13 14.60
CA CYS A 134 -1.55 -7.95 14.89
C CYS A 134 -2.86 -7.13 14.92
N GLY A 135 -4.01 -7.81 15.04
CA GLY A 135 -5.33 -7.18 15.00
C GLY A 135 -6.10 -7.50 13.73
N VAL A 136 -7.20 -6.78 13.50
CA VAL A 136 -8.10 -7.08 12.38
C VAL A 136 -7.53 -6.56 11.06
N GLN A 137 -7.23 -7.48 10.15
CA GLN A 137 -6.75 -7.20 8.81
C GLN A 137 -7.63 -7.96 7.81
N LYS A 138 -8.35 -7.25 6.94
CA LYS A 138 -9.24 -7.86 5.93
C LYS A 138 -8.76 -7.54 4.53
N LEU A 139 -8.56 -8.54 3.68
CA LEU A 139 -8.30 -8.36 2.26
C LEU A 139 -9.57 -8.60 1.44
N SER A 140 -10.00 -7.62 0.66
CA SER A 140 -11.10 -7.72 -0.30
C SER A 140 -10.57 -7.55 -1.73
N ILE A 141 -10.98 -8.44 -2.63
CA ILE A 141 -10.59 -8.44 -4.04
C ILE A 141 -11.77 -8.00 -4.90
N TYR A 142 -11.58 -6.96 -5.71
CA TYR A 142 -12.63 -6.33 -6.50
C TYR A 142 -12.47 -6.63 -7.99
N GLY A 143 -13.50 -7.26 -8.55
CA GLY A 143 -13.63 -7.68 -9.94
C GLY A 143 -15.01 -8.23 -10.25
N ARG A 144 -15.37 -8.35 -11.52
CA ARG A 144 -16.67 -8.90 -11.95
C ARG A 144 -16.91 -10.31 -11.45
N GLN A 145 -15.85 -11.12 -11.38
CA GLN A 145 -15.92 -12.48 -10.82
C GLN A 145 -16.32 -12.52 -9.32
N TYR A 146 -16.18 -11.41 -8.60
CA TYR A 146 -16.59 -11.24 -7.21
C TYR A 146 -17.92 -10.46 -7.06
N GLY A 147 -18.67 -10.29 -8.16
CA GLY A 147 -19.97 -9.61 -8.16
C GLY A 147 -19.91 -8.09 -8.32
N HIS A 148 -18.73 -7.51 -8.57
CA HIS A 148 -18.57 -6.08 -8.78
C HIS A 148 -18.82 -5.66 -10.23
N LYS A 149 -18.94 -4.36 -10.48
CA LYS A 149 -19.33 -3.83 -11.81
C LYS A 149 -18.17 -3.74 -12.81
N HIS A 150 -16.93 -3.86 -12.36
CA HIS A 150 -15.73 -3.65 -13.17
C HIS A 150 -14.58 -4.55 -12.71
N ASP A 151 -13.68 -4.89 -13.63
CA ASP A 151 -12.44 -5.63 -13.34
C ASP A 151 -11.33 -4.63 -13.02
N TYR A 152 -11.32 -4.15 -11.77
CA TYR A 152 -10.46 -3.06 -11.32
C TYR A 152 -8.96 -3.42 -11.40
N GLY A 153 -8.16 -2.50 -11.91
CA GLY A 153 -6.70 -2.45 -11.80
C GLY A 153 -6.23 -1.42 -10.76
N HIS A 154 -4.96 -0.97 -10.88
CA HIS A 154 -4.30 -0.18 -9.83
C HIS A 154 -4.85 1.24 -9.66
N ILE A 155 -5.13 1.93 -10.77
CA ILE A 155 -5.56 3.33 -10.75
C ILE A 155 -7.09 3.43 -10.80
N ASP A 156 -7.71 2.60 -11.62
CA ASP A 156 -9.15 2.59 -11.83
C ASP A 156 -9.92 2.01 -10.63
N MET A 157 -9.28 1.34 -9.67
CA MET A 157 -9.88 1.10 -8.34
C MET A 157 -10.16 2.38 -7.55
N LEU A 158 -9.56 3.51 -7.92
CA LEU A 158 -9.85 4.82 -7.31
C LEU A 158 -10.65 5.74 -8.23
N THR A 159 -10.51 5.59 -9.54
CA THR A 159 -11.00 6.58 -10.52
C THR A 159 -12.15 6.09 -11.39
N HIS A 160 -12.41 4.78 -11.46
CA HIS A 160 -13.51 4.29 -12.29
C HIS A 160 -14.85 4.71 -11.70
N LYS A 161 -15.81 5.10 -12.56
CA LYS A 161 -17.13 5.60 -12.15
C LYS A 161 -17.94 4.63 -11.29
N TYR A 162 -17.65 3.32 -11.34
CA TYR A 162 -18.34 2.32 -10.52
C TYR A 162 -17.69 2.08 -9.16
N ALA A 163 -16.53 2.66 -8.88
CA ALA A 163 -15.87 2.55 -7.57
C ALA A 163 -16.78 3.02 -6.42
N CYS A 164 -17.59 4.07 -6.67
CA CYS A 164 -18.60 4.59 -5.74
C CYS A 164 -19.74 3.59 -5.42
N HIS A 165 -19.88 2.53 -6.21
CA HIS A 165 -20.92 1.53 -6.06
C HIS A 165 -20.40 0.16 -5.62
N ASP A 166 -19.08 -0.02 -5.63
CA ASP A 166 -18.38 -1.24 -5.24
C ASP A 166 -17.53 -0.94 -3.99
N GLN A 167 -16.20 -0.85 -4.12
CA GLN A 167 -15.25 -0.67 -3.02
C GLN A 167 -15.54 0.54 -2.13
N PHE A 168 -16.13 1.61 -2.66
CA PHE A 168 -16.44 2.76 -1.83
C PHE A 168 -17.71 2.61 -0.98
N LYS A 169 -18.54 1.60 -1.22
CA LYS A 169 -19.60 1.25 -0.26
C LYS A 169 -19.04 0.42 0.88
N ASP A 170 -18.12 -0.48 0.56
CA ASP A 170 -17.50 -1.36 1.55
C ASP A 170 -16.57 -0.59 2.49
N LEU A 171 -15.86 0.44 2.00
CA LEU A 171 -15.05 1.29 2.88
C LEU A 171 -15.90 2.14 3.85
N LEU A 172 -17.07 2.64 3.40
CA LEU A 172 -17.96 3.39 4.28
C LEU A 172 -18.52 2.50 5.38
N SER A 173 -18.99 1.31 5.00
CA SER A 173 -19.43 0.28 5.96
C SER A 173 -18.31 -0.10 6.95
N TRP A 174 -17.05 -0.16 6.47
CA TRP A 174 -15.89 -0.43 7.32
C TRP A 174 -15.67 0.67 8.35
N PHE A 175 -15.70 1.93 7.92
CA PHE A 175 -15.56 3.05 8.84
C PHE A 175 -16.71 3.08 9.85
N GLU A 176 -17.97 2.97 9.40
CA GLU A 176 -19.15 2.96 10.30
C GLU A 176 -19.09 1.84 11.36
N MET A 177 -18.56 0.67 10.99
CA MET A 177 -18.39 -0.47 11.90
C MET A 177 -17.40 -0.19 13.04
N TYR A 178 -16.33 0.56 12.76
CA TYR A 178 -15.25 0.84 13.73
C TYR A 178 -15.27 2.26 14.29
N ASP A 179 -16.18 3.13 13.84
CA ASP A 179 -16.40 4.48 14.38
C ASP A 179 -17.28 4.46 15.64
N GLN A 180 -17.78 3.29 16.05
CA GLN A 180 -18.59 3.16 17.26
C GLN A 180 -17.73 3.34 18.52
N PRO A 181 -18.17 4.14 19.51
CA PRO A 181 -17.46 4.28 20.77
C PRO A 181 -17.34 2.93 21.50
N GLU A 182 -16.22 2.74 22.23
CA GLU A 182 -15.84 1.52 22.96
C GLU A 182 -16.92 0.95 23.91
N GLU A 183 -17.99 1.70 24.21
CA GLU A 183 -19.07 1.30 25.14
C GLU A 183 -20.02 0.22 24.61
N LEU A 184 -19.95 -0.19 23.34
CA LEU A 184 -20.86 -1.20 22.76
C LEU A 184 -20.21 -2.57 22.47
N LEU A 185 -18.96 -2.79 22.91
CA LEU A 185 -18.21 -4.04 22.69
C LEU A 185 -17.97 -4.87 23.97
N THR A 186 -18.63 -4.54 25.08
CA THR A 186 -18.66 -5.34 26.33
C THR A 186 -19.96 -6.08 26.53
#